data_AF-A0A7S1X912-F1
#
_entry.id   AF-A0A7S1X912-F1
#
_cell.length_a   1.000
_cell.length_b   1.000
_cell.length_c   1.000
_cell.angle_alpha   90.00
_cell.angle_beta   90.00
_cell.angle_gamma   90.00
#
_symmetry.space_group_name_H-M   'P 1'
#
loop_
_entity.id
_entity.type
_entity.pdbx_description
1 polymer ?
#
loop_
_entity_poly.entity_id
_entity_poly.type
_entity_poly.pdbx_seq_one_letter_code
_entity_poly.pdbx_strand_id
1 'polypeptide(L)'
;EVVEGAHGGVQAYVIPASPPKTCTVVTARLCPLCLHCRVESPASAATPLNELKVLGDFEMADIHSWIAFALPEVSGRAPISEEAVLHFKSTLLGTNLTCTYRAGQAAFLSDSISALAILREAISKEANSAKMRVNISYQLNQGSVGHMLGLLWPQLSAQRQLAKKVRVMEALQEIEMQEGEVEHLSAERKEDLKNAEKLRKEFAAQPRRLEYLIGVVKDLFIDWNKFNGSAQANKKMPKLDEMLHNPEVNKSEIVKFIIAS
;
A
#
# COMPACT_ATOMS: atom_id res chain seq x y z
N GLU A 1 2.33 12.75 3.51
CA GLU A 1 2.44 11.56 2.63
C GLU A 1 1.08 11.30 2.04
N VAL A 2 1.05 10.84 0.79
CA VAL A 2 -0.20 10.42 0.15
C VAL A 2 -0.54 9.03 0.68
N VAL A 3 -1.78 8.82 1.14
CA VAL A 3 -2.28 7.55 1.68
C VAL A 3 -3.37 7.05 0.74
N GLU A 4 -3.34 5.78 0.38
CA GLU A 4 -4.41 5.18 -0.43
C GLU A 4 -5.75 5.19 0.31
N GLY A 5 -6.85 5.25 -0.44
CA GLY A 5 -8.22 5.35 0.08
C GLY A 5 -8.72 6.80 0.20
N ALA A 6 -7.84 7.76 0.46
CA ALA A 6 -8.19 9.18 0.41
C ALA A 6 -8.21 9.68 -1.05
N HIS A 7 -9.36 10.19 -1.50
CA HIS A 7 -9.55 10.72 -2.86
C HIS A 7 -10.15 12.12 -2.83
N GLY A 8 -9.90 12.91 -3.88
CA GLY A 8 -10.40 14.29 -3.95
C GLY A 8 -9.76 15.12 -5.06
N GLY A 9 -10.13 16.40 -5.13
CA GLY A 9 -9.51 17.37 -6.01
C GLY A 9 -8.41 18.16 -5.28
N VAL A 10 -7.25 18.28 -5.91
CA VAL A 10 -6.16 19.17 -5.49
C VAL A 10 -6.13 20.35 -6.44
N GLN A 11 -6.28 21.55 -5.91
CA GLN A 11 -6.21 22.78 -6.69
C GLN A 11 -4.92 23.53 -6.37
N ALA A 12 -4.21 23.94 -7.42
CA ALA A 12 -3.02 24.77 -7.36
C ALA A 12 -3.28 26.07 -8.14
N TYR A 13 -3.07 27.21 -7.47
CA TYR A 13 -3.18 28.53 -8.07
C TYR A 13 -1.77 28.95 -8.52
N VAL A 14 -1.58 29.01 -9.84
CA VAL A 14 -0.29 29.33 -10.46
C VAL A 14 -0.32 30.78 -10.91
N ILE A 15 0.61 31.58 -10.37
CA ILE A 15 0.78 32.99 -10.71
C ILE A 15 2.18 33.17 -11.27
N PRO A 16 2.36 33.74 -12.47
CA PRO A 16 3.66 33.96 -13.05
C PRO A 16 4.44 35.00 -12.24
N ALA A 17 5.75 34.81 -12.13
CA ALA A 17 6.63 35.74 -11.42
C ALA A 17 6.74 37.09 -12.17
N SER A 18 6.70 37.08 -13.49
CA SER A 18 6.73 38.26 -14.36
C SER A 18 5.33 38.83 -14.68
N PRO A 19 5.21 40.13 -14.99
CA PRO A 19 3.96 40.72 -15.47
C PRO A 19 3.63 40.28 -16.92
N PRO A 20 2.34 40.22 -17.30
CA PRO A 20 1.17 40.53 -16.47
C PRO A 20 0.87 39.43 -15.44
N LYS A 21 0.48 39.82 -14.21
CA LYS A 21 0.07 38.89 -13.15
C LYS A 21 -1.30 38.29 -13.50
N THR A 22 -1.29 37.12 -14.12
CA THR A 22 -2.49 36.30 -14.34
C THR A 22 -2.54 35.17 -13.30
N CYS A 23 -3.73 34.68 -12.96
CA CYS A 23 -3.86 33.51 -12.09
C CYS A 23 -4.45 32.37 -12.91
N THR A 24 -3.73 31.25 -12.98
CA THR A 24 -4.21 30.01 -13.60
C THR A 24 -4.50 29.00 -12.51
N VAL A 25 -5.71 28.45 -12.51
CA VAL A 25 -6.08 27.37 -11.59
C VAL A 25 -5.81 26.02 -12.27
N VAL A 26 -4.90 25.24 -11.70
CA VAL A 26 -4.63 23.87 -12.11
C VAL A 26 -5.34 22.93 -11.14
N THR A 27 -6.23 22.09 -11.65
CA THR A 27 -6.93 21.08 -10.84
C THR A 27 -6.41 19.70 -11.20
N ALA A 28 -5.90 18.99 -10.21
CA ALA A 28 -5.52 17.59 -10.31
C ALA A 28 -6.51 16.74 -9.49
N ARG A 29 -6.78 15.53 -9.97
CA ARG A 29 -7.63 14.58 -9.26
C ARG A 29 -6.77 13.51 -8.62
N LEU A 30 -6.99 13.27 -7.33
CA LEU A 30 -6.42 12.16 -6.61
C LEU A 30 -7.42 11.00 -6.59
N CYS A 31 -7.08 9.90 -7.26
CA CYS A 31 -7.89 8.67 -7.26
C CYS A 31 -7.76 7.92 -5.92
N PRO A 32 -8.77 7.12 -5.51
CA PRO A 32 -8.67 6.26 -4.33
C PRO A 32 -7.42 5.38 -4.30
N LEU A 33 -7.07 4.74 -5.42
CA LEU A 33 -5.86 3.93 -5.59
C LEU A 33 -4.75 4.75 -6.27
N CYS A 34 -4.43 5.92 -5.70
CA CYS A 34 -3.47 6.87 -6.28
C CYS A 34 -2.01 6.40 -6.31
N LEU A 35 -1.66 5.32 -5.59
CA LEU A 35 -0.30 4.74 -5.62
C LEU A 35 -0.21 3.52 -6.55
N HIS A 36 -1.11 3.41 -7.53
CA HIS A 36 -1.05 2.40 -8.58
C HIS A 36 -0.59 3.03 -9.90
N CYS A 37 0.18 2.30 -10.71
CA CYS A 37 0.51 2.68 -12.07
C CYS A 37 0.12 1.57 -13.04
N ARG A 38 -0.24 1.92 -14.28
CA ARG A 38 -0.63 0.96 -15.29
C ARG A 38 0.61 0.21 -15.81
N VAL A 39 0.47 -1.10 -15.97
CA VAL A 39 1.53 -1.97 -16.50
C VAL A 39 0.99 -2.81 -17.65
N GLU A 40 1.88 -3.27 -18.52
CA GLU A 40 1.50 -4.09 -19.69
C GLU A 40 1.26 -5.55 -19.32
N SER A 41 2.05 -6.08 -18.39
CA SER A 41 2.02 -7.49 -18.02
C SER A 41 1.22 -7.75 -16.73
N PRO A 42 0.46 -8.85 -16.66
CA PRO A 42 -0.20 -9.28 -15.43
C PRO A 42 0.80 -9.70 -14.34
N ALA A 43 0.26 -9.99 -13.16
CA ALA A 43 1.01 -10.64 -12.09
C ALA A 43 1.60 -12.00 -12.53
N SER A 44 2.70 -12.40 -11.93
CA SER A 44 3.25 -13.76 -12.09
C SER A 44 2.23 -14.81 -11.64
N ALA A 45 2.18 -15.95 -12.33
CA ALA A 45 1.28 -17.06 -12.00
C ALA A 45 1.47 -17.63 -10.58
N ALA A 46 2.63 -17.40 -9.97
CA ALA A 46 2.93 -17.84 -8.60
C ALA A 46 2.38 -16.91 -7.51
N THR A 47 1.88 -15.72 -7.88
CA THR A 47 1.42 -14.72 -6.91
C THR A 47 0.07 -15.15 -6.31
N PRO A 48 -0.08 -15.20 -4.98
CA PRO A 48 -1.35 -15.52 -4.34
C PRO A 48 -2.32 -14.34 -4.43
N LEU A 49 -3.29 -14.44 -5.33
CA LEU A 49 -4.28 -13.39 -5.57
C LEU A 49 -5.57 -13.67 -4.78
N ASN A 50 -6.16 -12.61 -4.24
CA ASN A 50 -7.54 -12.54 -3.80
C ASN A 50 -8.42 -12.06 -4.96
N GLU A 51 -9.69 -12.42 -4.94
CA GLU A 51 -10.66 -12.03 -5.97
C GLU A 51 -11.84 -11.27 -5.37
N LEU A 52 -12.19 -10.15 -5.99
CA LEU A 52 -13.41 -9.38 -5.78
C LEU A 52 -14.26 -9.48 -7.05
N LYS A 53 -15.46 -10.05 -6.96
CA LYS A 53 -16.43 -10.15 -8.07
C LYS A 53 -17.57 -9.17 -7.85
N VAL A 54 -17.92 -8.46 -8.91
CA VAL A 54 -19.04 -7.53 -8.96
C VAL A 54 -19.97 -7.98 -10.08
N LEU A 55 -21.24 -8.20 -9.77
CA LEU A 55 -22.29 -8.58 -10.71
C LEU A 55 -23.45 -7.59 -10.60
N GLY A 56 -24.11 -7.24 -11.70
CA GLY A 56 -25.26 -6.35 -11.67
C GLY A 56 -25.76 -5.99 -13.07
N ASP A 57 -26.70 -5.06 -13.15
CA ASP A 57 -27.30 -4.62 -14.42
C ASP A 57 -26.64 -3.34 -14.94
N PHE A 58 -25.30 -3.30 -14.94
CA PHE A 58 -24.51 -2.17 -15.43
C PHE A 58 -23.94 -2.39 -16.81
N GLU A 59 -23.83 -1.32 -17.59
CA GLU A 59 -23.22 -1.37 -18.91
C GLU A 59 -21.69 -1.27 -18.83
N MET A 60 -21.02 -1.53 -19.96
CA MET A 60 -19.57 -1.41 -20.08
C MET A 60 -19.07 -0.01 -19.72
N ALA A 61 -19.82 1.03 -20.10
CA ALA A 61 -19.48 2.41 -19.81
C ALA A 61 -19.54 2.72 -18.31
N ASP A 62 -20.53 2.17 -17.60
CA ASP A 62 -20.72 2.39 -16.16
C ASP A 62 -19.53 1.83 -15.37
N ILE A 63 -19.25 0.54 -15.51
CA ILE A 63 -18.14 -0.10 -14.79
C ILE A 63 -16.79 0.50 -15.15
N HIS A 64 -16.59 0.87 -16.43
CA HIS A 64 -15.38 1.55 -16.85
C HIS A 64 -15.23 2.92 -16.16
N SER A 65 -16.31 3.68 -16.03
CA SER A 65 -16.29 4.97 -15.34
C SER A 65 -15.97 4.81 -13.84
N TRP A 66 -16.44 3.75 -13.20
CA TRP A 66 -16.14 3.45 -11.79
C TRP A 66 -14.68 3.05 -11.60
N ILE A 67 -14.13 2.27 -12.54
CA ILE A 67 -12.70 1.92 -12.57
C ILE A 67 -11.85 3.18 -12.81
N ALA A 68 -12.23 4.02 -13.77
CA ALA A 68 -11.56 5.30 -14.02
C ALA A 68 -11.70 6.30 -12.87
N PHE A 69 -12.73 6.13 -12.03
CA PHE A 69 -12.85 6.88 -10.78
C PHE A 69 -11.84 6.39 -9.74
N ALA A 70 -11.69 5.06 -9.62
CA ALA A 70 -10.90 4.41 -8.58
C ALA A 70 -9.39 4.42 -8.86
N LEU A 71 -8.99 4.33 -10.13
CA LEU A 71 -7.62 4.10 -10.56
C LEU A 71 -7.09 5.22 -11.46
N PRO A 72 -5.78 5.52 -11.40
CA PRO A 72 -5.14 6.44 -12.34
C PRO A 72 -4.92 5.78 -13.70
N GLU A 73 -4.56 6.57 -14.72
CA GLU A 73 -4.13 6.08 -16.05
C GLU A 73 -5.15 5.22 -16.81
N VAL A 74 -6.42 5.35 -16.44
CA VAL A 74 -7.56 4.81 -17.19
C VAL A 74 -8.05 5.88 -18.17
N SER A 75 -8.30 5.47 -19.42
CA SER A 75 -8.87 6.37 -20.43
C SER A 75 -10.25 6.85 -20.00
N GLY A 76 -10.63 8.09 -20.37
CA GLY A 76 -11.97 8.60 -20.06
C GLY A 76 -13.09 7.94 -20.88
N ARG A 77 -12.75 7.25 -21.98
CA ARG A 77 -13.71 6.53 -22.83
C ARG A 77 -13.53 5.04 -22.66
N ALA A 78 -14.65 4.34 -22.51
CA ALA A 78 -14.69 2.88 -22.48
C ALA A 78 -14.18 2.31 -23.81
N PRO A 79 -13.47 1.16 -23.77
CA PRO A 79 -13.03 0.48 -24.97
C PRO A 79 -14.23 -0.08 -25.75
N ILE A 80 -14.10 -0.15 -27.07
CA ILE A 80 -15.09 -0.76 -27.97
C ILE A 80 -14.78 -2.26 -28.04
N SER A 81 -14.94 -2.95 -26.92
CA SER A 81 -14.76 -4.39 -26.80
C SER A 81 -15.81 -4.96 -25.86
N GLU A 82 -16.18 -6.22 -26.06
CA GLU A 82 -17.12 -6.90 -25.16
C GLU A 82 -16.53 -7.05 -23.76
N GLU A 83 -15.21 -7.24 -23.66
CA GLU A 83 -14.47 -7.37 -22.42
C GLU A 83 -13.20 -6.53 -22.47
N ALA A 84 -12.78 -5.99 -21.33
CA ALA A 84 -11.53 -5.27 -21.18
C ALA A 84 -10.75 -5.75 -19.97
N VAL A 85 -9.43 -5.70 -20.11
CA VAL A 85 -8.48 -6.11 -19.08
C VAL A 85 -7.47 -4.98 -18.87
N LEU A 86 -7.27 -4.61 -17.61
CA LEU A 86 -6.28 -3.61 -17.19
C LEU A 86 -5.41 -4.19 -16.09
N HIS A 87 -4.10 -3.93 -16.16
CA HIS A 87 -3.13 -4.36 -15.15
C HIS A 87 -2.49 -3.15 -14.49
N PHE A 88 -2.35 -3.24 -13.17
CA PHE A 88 -1.78 -2.19 -12.34
C PHE A 88 -0.79 -2.79 -11.35
N LYS A 89 0.17 -1.96 -10.95
CA LYS A 89 1.14 -2.28 -9.91
C LYS A 89 1.21 -1.14 -8.90
N SER A 90 1.20 -1.48 -7.61
CA SER A 90 1.42 -0.50 -6.55
C SER A 90 2.86 -0.02 -6.57
N THR A 91 3.06 1.30 -6.62
CA THR A 91 4.37 1.93 -6.49
C THR A 91 4.90 1.88 -5.06
N LEU A 92 4.05 1.57 -4.08
CA LEU A 92 4.41 1.48 -2.67
C LEU A 92 5.06 0.13 -2.34
N LEU A 93 4.35 -0.97 -2.61
CA LEU A 93 4.77 -2.33 -2.23
C LEU A 93 5.07 -3.25 -3.40
N GLY A 94 4.76 -2.84 -4.63
CA GLY A 94 4.89 -3.69 -5.81
C GLY A 94 3.81 -4.75 -5.95
N THR A 95 2.72 -4.66 -5.17
CA THR A 95 1.53 -5.51 -5.30
C THR A 95 0.83 -5.30 -6.64
N ASN A 96 0.14 -6.31 -7.12
CA ASN A 96 -0.49 -6.34 -8.44
C ASN A 96 -2.01 -6.23 -8.32
N LEU A 97 -2.64 -5.58 -9.28
CA LEU A 97 -4.09 -5.51 -9.43
C LEU A 97 -4.44 -5.72 -10.90
N THR A 98 -5.27 -6.71 -11.18
CA THR A 98 -5.84 -6.95 -12.51
C THR A 98 -7.33 -6.72 -12.46
N CYS A 99 -7.84 -5.92 -13.39
CA CYS A 99 -9.25 -5.63 -13.56
C CYS A 99 -9.72 -6.23 -14.87
N THR A 100 -10.60 -7.23 -14.80
CA THR A 100 -11.28 -7.81 -15.97
C THR A 100 -12.76 -7.47 -15.87
N TYR A 101 -13.32 -6.81 -16.89
CA TYR A 101 -14.69 -6.31 -16.81
C TYR A 101 -15.38 -6.29 -18.17
N ARG A 102 -16.71 -6.45 -18.13
CA ARG A 102 -17.63 -6.33 -19.25
C ARG A 102 -18.99 -5.83 -18.75
N ALA A 103 -19.96 -5.66 -19.65
CA ALA A 103 -21.33 -5.39 -19.24
C ALA A 103 -21.84 -6.46 -18.25
N GLY A 104 -22.38 -6.00 -17.13
CA GLY A 104 -22.99 -6.78 -16.06
C GLY A 104 -22.05 -7.58 -15.14
N GLN A 105 -20.75 -7.62 -15.42
CA GLN A 105 -19.78 -8.28 -14.52
C GLN A 105 -18.39 -7.62 -14.51
N ALA A 106 -17.73 -7.70 -13.35
CA ALA A 106 -16.31 -7.40 -13.21
C ALA A 106 -15.66 -8.33 -12.19
N ALA A 107 -14.40 -8.68 -12.44
CA ALA A 107 -13.53 -9.43 -11.56
C ALA A 107 -12.23 -8.65 -11.34
N PHE A 108 -11.87 -8.50 -10.08
CA PHE A 108 -10.67 -7.79 -9.65
C PHE A 108 -9.78 -8.75 -8.86
N LEU A 109 -8.57 -8.98 -9.38
CA LEU A 109 -7.60 -9.88 -8.77
C LEU A 109 -6.44 -9.08 -8.19
N SER A 110 -6.13 -9.27 -6.91
CA SER A 110 -4.99 -8.60 -6.27
C SER A 110 -4.38 -9.40 -5.13
N ASP A 111 -3.06 -9.30 -5.00
CA ASP A 111 -2.29 -9.78 -3.84
C ASP A 111 -2.37 -8.82 -2.64
N SER A 112 -2.99 -7.64 -2.79
CA SER A 112 -3.30 -6.69 -1.72
C SER A 112 -4.81 -6.67 -1.44
N ILE A 113 -5.21 -7.17 -0.26
CA ILE A 113 -6.62 -7.13 0.14
C ILE A 113 -7.12 -5.71 0.41
N SER A 114 -6.23 -4.82 0.89
CA SER A 114 -6.56 -3.41 1.11
C SER A 114 -6.86 -2.68 -0.20
N ALA A 115 -6.17 -3.02 -1.30
CA ALA A 115 -6.49 -2.48 -2.62
C ALA A 115 -7.91 -2.89 -3.06
N LEU A 116 -8.29 -4.16 -2.85
CA LEU A 116 -9.65 -4.63 -3.11
C LEU A 116 -10.68 -3.98 -2.19
N ALA A 117 -10.31 -3.66 -0.94
CA ALA A 117 -11.16 -2.97 0.01
C ALA A 117 -11.54 -1.57 -0.46
N ILE A 118 -10.52 -0.80 -0.85
CA ILE A 118 -10.68 0.55 -1.40
C ILE A 118 -11.51 0.48 -2.69
N LEU A 119 -11.21 -0.48 -3.57
CA LEU A 119 -11.91 -0.63 -4.84
C LEU A 119 -13.38 -0.99 -4.65
N ARG A 120 -13.70 -1.90 -3.73
CA ARG A 120 -15.09 -2.20 -3.34
C ARG A 120 -15.80 -0.93 -2.90
N GLU A 121 -15.21 -0.16 -1.99
CA GLU A 121 -15.86 1.04 -1.46
C GLU A 121 -16.10 2.09 -2.54
N ALA A 122 -15.13 2.31 -3.43
CA ALA A 122 -15.28 3.18 -4.59
C ALA A 122 -16.41 2.71 -5.52
N ILE A 123 -16.41 1.43 -5.93
CA ILE A 123 -17.43 0.87 -6.81
C ILE A 123 -18.82 0.92 -6.16
N SER A 124 -18.92 0.57 -4.88
CA SER A 124 -20.19 0.60 -4.15
C SER A 124 -20.77 2.02 -4.09
N LYS A 125 -19.90 3.02 -3.87
CA LYS A 125 -20.28 4.43 -3.83
C LYS A 125 -20.77 4.92 -5.19
N GLU A 126 -20.06 4.58 -6.27
CA GLU A 126 -20.44 4.98 -7.63
C GLU A 126 -21.74 4.30 -8.08
N ALA A 127 -21.88 2.98 -7.84
CA ALA A 127 -23.10 2.24 -8.15
C ALA A 127 -24.32 2.80 -7.40
N ASN A 128 -24.17 3.11 -6.11
CA ASN A 128 -25.24 3.75 -5.32
C ASN A 128 -25.59 5.14 -5.85
N SER A 129 -24.60 5.93 -6.27
CA SER A 129 -24.81 7.26 -6.86
C SER A 129 -25.55 7.18 -8.19
N ALA A 130 -25.29 6.13 -8.98
CA ALA A 130 -26.01 5.81 -10.21
C ALA A 130 -27.35 5.09 -9.97
N LYS A 131 -27.74 4.84 -8.71
CA LYS A 131 -28.96 4.08 -8.31
C LYS A 131 -28.99 2.65 -8.86
N MET A 132 -27.84 2.04 -9.05
CA MET A 132 -27.68 0.68 -9.57
C MET A 132 -27.44 -0.30 -8.43
N ARG A 133 -28.13 -1.43 -8.47
CA ARG A 133 -27.88 -2.52 -7.52
C ARG A 133 -26.79 -3.43 -8.06
N VAL A 134 -25.75 -3.62 -7.24
CA VAL A 134 -24.65 -4.54 -7.53
C VAL A 134 -24.54 -5.58 -6.42
N ASN A 135 -24.26 -6.82 -6.81
CA ASN A 135 -23.90 -7.91 -5.93
C ASN A 135 -22.37 -8.02 -5.90
N ILE A 136 -21.79 -7.96 -4.71
CA ILE A 136 -20.35 -8.01 -4.51
C ILE A 136 -19.98 -9.22 -3.66
N SER A 137 -19.07 -10.05 -4.18
CA SER A 137 -18.59 -11.27 -3.53
C SER A 137 -17.06 -11.39 -3.57
N TYR A 138 -16.50 -12.24 -2.70
CA TYR A 138 -15.05 -12.35 -2.49
C TYR A 138 -14.58 -13.80 -2.48
N GLN A 139 -13.37 -14.01 -2.98
CA GLN A 139 -12.62 -15.25 -2.77
C GLN A 139 -11.25 -14.88 -2.22
N LEU A 140 -11.00 -15.25 -0.96
CA LEU A 140 -9.76 -14.89 -0.26
C LEU A 140 -8.73 -16.00 -0.39
N ASN A 141 -7.48 -15.61 -0.58
CA ASN A 141 -6.34 -16.49 -0.57
C ASN A 141 -5.48 -16.18 0.65
N GLN A 142 -5.43 -17.11 1.62
CA GLN A 142 -4.65 -16.94 2.85
C GLN A 142 -3.15 -16.74 2.59
N GLY A 143 -2.63 -17.26 1.46
CA GLY A 143 -1.26 -17.05 1.03
C GLY A 143 -0.93 -15.57 0.75
N SER A 144 -1.94 -14.74 0.42
CA SER A 144 -1.75 -13.32 0.13
C SER A 144 -1.26 -12.53 1.35
N VAL A 145 -1.74 -12.86 2.56
CA VAL A 145 -1.30 -12.24 3.82
C VAL A 145 0.20 -12.47 4.03
N GLY A 146 0.64 -13.71 3.86
CA GLY A 146 2.05 -14.09 3.97
C GLY A 146 2.93 -13.42 2.91
N HIS A 147 2.41 -13.29 1.69
CA HIS A 147 3.09 -12.61 0.59
C HIS A 147 3.24 -11.10 0.85
N MET A 148 2.14 -10.41 1.19
CA MET A 148 2.14 -8.96 1.47
C MET A 148 3.02 -8.63 2.68
N LEU A 149 2.94 -9.40 3.76
CA LEU A 149 3.87 -9.26 4.88
C LEU A 149 5.31 -9.58 4.45
N GLY A 150 5.53 -10.51 3.52
CA GLY A 150 6.85 -10.75 2.92
C GLY A 150 7.46 -9.53 2.24
N LEU A 151 6.64 -8.70 1.59
CA LEU A 151 7.07 -7.45 0.96
C LEU A 151 7.33 -6.34 1.98
N LEU A 152 6.50 -6.23 3.02
CA LEU A 152 6.59 -5.21 4.07
C LEU A 152 7.69 -5.50 5.11
N TRP A 153 7.90 -6.77 5.46
CA TRP A 153 8.70 -7.18 6.60
C TRP A 153 10.17 -6.72 6.55
N PRO A 154 10.88 -6.78 5.41
CA PRO A 154 12.25 -6.29 5.35
C PRO A 154 12.37 -4.82 5.75
N GLN A 155 11.43 -3.98 5.31
CA GLN A 155 11.41 -2.56 5.67
C GLN A 155 11.07 -2.36 7.15
N LEU A 156 10.06 -3.08 7.65
CA LEU A 156 9.66 -3.00 9.06
C LEU A 156 10.79 -3.46 10.01
N SER A 157 11.42 -4.59 9.70
CA SER A 157 12.52 -5.16 10.48
C SER A 157 13.74 -4.24 10.48
N ALA A 158 14.11 -3.67 9.32
CA ALA A 158 15.17 -2.68 9.23
C ALA A 158 14.87 -1.44 10.08
N GLN A 159 13.63 -0.93 10.04
CA GLN A 159 13.24 0.20 10.89
C GLN A 159 13.28 -0.17 12.38
N ARG A 160 12.85 -1.36 12.82
CA ARG A 160 12.96 -1.78 14.23
C ARG A 160 14.41 -1.87 14.70
N GLN A 161 15.32 -2.30 13.84
CA GLN A 161 16.74 -2.48 14.19
C GLN A 161 17.56 -1.18 14.11
N LEU A 162 17.06 -0.15 13.42
CA LEU A 162 17.80 1.10 13.18
C LEU A 162 18.23 1.80 14.48
N ALA A 163 17.39 1.81 15.52
CA ALA A 163 17.73 2.38 16.82
C ALA A 163 18.95 1.69 17.47
N LYS A 164 18.96 0.35 17.44
CA LYS A 164 20.09 -0.45 17.94
C LYS A 164 21.34 -0.21 17.11
N LYS A 165 21.18 -0.13 15.79
CA LYS A 165 22.27 0.11 14.83
C LYS A 165 22.95 1.46 15.07
N VAL A 166 22.17 2.52 15.24
CA VAL A 166 22.68 3.88 15.53
C VAL A 166 23.40 3.91 16.87
N ARG A 167 22.82 3.32 17.92
CA ARG A 167 23.46 3.25 19.23
C ARG A 167 24.83 2.54 19.20
N VAL A 168 24.93 1.43 18.48
CA VAL A 168 26.20 0.70 18.32
C VAL A 168 27.19 1.54 17.50
N MET A 169 26.73 2.18 16.43
CA MET A 169 27.57 3.06 15.61
C MET A 169 28.13 4.23 16.43
N GLU A 170 27.31 4.88 17.27
CA GLU A 170 27.76 5.99 18.13
C GLU A 170 28.83 5.55 19.14
N ALA A 171 28.62 4.39 19.78
CA ALA A 171 29.63 3.83 20.69
C ALA A 171 30.94 3.47 19.96
N LEU A 172 30.86 2.97 18.73
CA LEU A 172 32.04 2.66 17.92
C LEU A 172 32.79 3.92 17.47
N GLN A 173 32.08 5.00 17.15
CA GLN A 173 32.72 6.29 16.84
C GLN A 173 33.48 6.85 18.04
N GLU A 174 32.90 6.72 19.24
CA GLU A 174 33.57 7.14 20.47
C GLU A 174 34.87 6.36 20.71
N ILE A 175 34.86 5.05 20.47
CA ILE A 175 36.06 4.20 20.57
C ILE A 175 37.11 4.60 19.52
N GLU A 176 36.70 4.83 18.26
CA GLU A 176 37.61 5.27 17.19
C GLU A 176 38.31 6.60 17.52
N MET A 177 37.58 7.53 18.16
CA MET A 177 38.15 8.81 18.62
C MET A 177 39.16 8.64 19.77
N GLN A 178 39.02 7.61 20.61
CA GLN A 178 39.88 7.38 21.78
C GLN A 178 41.10 6.50 21.46
N GLU A 179 40.90 5.42 20.71
CA GLU A 179 41.90 4.35 20.52
C GLU A 179 42.54 4.37 19.12
N GLY A 180 42.00 5.14 18.17
CA GLY A 180 42.50 5.21 16.80
C GLY A 180 41.86 4.18 15.86
N GLU A 181 42.63 3.62 14.92
CA GLU A 181 42.09 2.79 13.84
C GLU A 181 41.37 1.51 14.33
N VAL A 182 40.13 1.36 13.91
CA VAL A 182 39.24 0.23 14.24
C VAL A 182 39.35 -0.91 13.22
N GLU A 183 40.58 -1.30 12.85
CA GLU A 183 40.83 -2.31 11.81
C GLU A 183 40.24 -3.69 12.13
N HIS A 184 40.04 -4.00 13.42
CA HIS A 184 39.47 -5.26 13.89
C HIS A 184 37.94 -5.35 13.76
N LEU A 185 37.25 -4.28 13.36
CA LEU A 185 35.80 -4.32 13.17
C LEU A 185 35.39 -5.15 11.94
N SER A 186 34.19 -5.74 12.02
CA SER A 186 33.56 -6.37 10.86
C SER A 186 33.33 -5.35 9.75
N ALA A 187 33.32 -5.82 8.49
CA ALA A 187 33.07 -4.97 7.32
C ALA A 187 31.75 -4.19 7.44
N GLU A 188 30.70 -4.82 8.00
CA GLU A 188 29.41 -4.18 8.26
C GLU A 188 29.53 -2.97 9.19
N ARG A 189 30.26 -3.10 10.31
CA ARG A 189 30.44 -2.01 11.28
C ARG A 189 31.31 -0.88 10.74
N LYS A 190 32.32 -1.21 9.93
CA LYS A 190 33.13 -0.21 9.22
C LYS A 190 32.28 0.58 8.23
N GLU A 191 31.36 -0.08 7.53
CA GLU A 191 30.43 0.58 6.62
C GLU A 191 29.45 1.49 7.35
N ASP A 192 28.98 1.08 8.54
CA ASP A 192 28.10 1.90 9.37
C ASP A 192 28.80 3.17 9.88
N LEU A 193 30.07 3.07 10.29
CA LEU A 193 30.90 4.21 10.68
C LEU A 193 31.07 5.20 9.53
N LYS A 194 31.38 4.70 8.31
CA LYS A 194 31.47 5.53 7.11
C LYS A 194 30.15 6.24 6.78
N ASN A 195 29.02 5.61 7.06
CA ASN A 195 27.68 6.12 6.78
C ASN A 195 26.99 6.78 7.99
N ALA A 196 27.73 7.14 9.04
CA ALA A 196 27.17 7.60 10.31
C ALA A 196 26.18 8.78 10.17
N GLU A 197 26.52 9.80 9.38
CA GLU A 197 25.61 10.94 9.16
C GLU A 197 24.30 10.53 8.49
N LYS A 198 24.38 9.61 7.52
CA LYS A 198 23.20 9.08 6.83
C LYS A 198 22.33 8.29 7.80
N LEU A 199 22.93 7.43 8.62
CA LEU A 199 22.22 6.66 9.65
C LEU A 199 21.54 7.56 10.68
N ARG A 200 22.18 8.65 11.12
CA ARG A 200 21.55 9.65 12.02
C ARG A 200 20.36 10.34 11.37
N LYS A 201 20.46 10.74 10.09
CA LYS A 201 19.35 11.34 9.34
C LYS A 201 18.19 10.35 9.17
N GLU A 202 18.49 9.09 8.84
CA GLU A 202 17.47 8.03 8.74
C GLU A 202 16.81 7.76 10.09
N PHE A 203 17.59 7.76 11.18
CA PHE A 203 17.08 7.58 12.54
C PHE A 203 16.16 8.72 12.98
N ALA A 204 16.50 9.97 12.63
CA ALA A 204 15.62 11.11 12.90
C ALA A 204 14.25 10.99 12.22
N ALA A 205 14.18 10.34 11.04
CA ALA A 205 12.93 10.07 10.32
C ALA A 205 12.25 8.74 10.73
N GLN A 206 12.92 7.91 11.53
CA GLN A 206 12.48 6.55 11.85
C GLN A 206 11.11 6.48 12.51
N PRO A 207 10.74 7.29 13.54
CA PRO A 207 9.46 7.12 14.23
C PRO A 207 8.28 7.21 13.27
N ARG A 208 8.28 8.23 12.41
CA ARG A 208 7.24 8.44 11.39
C ARG A 208 7.19 7.28 10.39
N ARG A 209 8.34 6.81 9.92
CA ARG A 209 8.40 5.72 8.93
C ARG A 209 7.95 4.39 9.53
N LEU A 210 8.32 4.12 10.78
CA LEU A 210 7.92 2.93 11.50
C LEU A 210 6.40 2.94 11.74
N GLU A 211 5.85 4.05 12.23
CA GLU A 211 4.40 4.22 12.43
C GLU A 211 3.62 4.03 11.13
N TYR A 212 4.13 4.57 10.01
CA TYR A 212 3.53 4.36 8.70
C TYR A 212 3.47 2.89 8.30
N LEU A 213 4.60 2.16 8.40
CA LEU A 213 4.66 0.73 8.07
C LEU A 213 3.75 -0.10 8.97
N ILE A 214 3.72 0.22 10.27
CA ILE A 214 2.80 -0.40 11.23
C ILE A 214 1.35 -0.12 10.84
N GLY A 215 1.02 1.11 10.43
CA GLY A 215 -0.29 1.49 9.91
C GLY A 215 -0.74 0.61 8.76
N VAL A 216 0.13 0.40 7.75
CA VAL A 216 -0.17 -0.47 6.61
C VAL A 216 -0.49 -1.91 7.04
N VAL A 217 0.21 -2.44 8.04
CA VAL A 217 -0.07 -3.80 8.57
C VAL A 217 -1.39 -3.84 9.35
N LYS A 218 -1.72 -2.78 10.08
CA LYS A 218 -3.00 -2.65 10.79
C LYS A 218 -4.18 -2.57 9.83
N ASP A 219 -4.04 -1.81 8.74
CA ASP A 219 -5.06 -1.70 7.69
C ASP A 219 -5.29 -3.05 7.01
N LEU A 220 -4.20 -3.75 6.62
CA LEU A 220 -4.25 -5.14 6.14
C LEU A 220 -5.02 -6.04 7.10
N PHE A 221 -4.77 -5.94 8.40
CA PHE A 221 -5.45 -6.75 9.40
C PHE A 221 -6.96 -6.44 9.49
N ILE A 222 -7.33 -5.16 9.50
CA ILE A 222 -8.74 -4.74 9.53
C ILE A 222 -9.46 -5.24 8.28
N ASP A 223 -8.88 -5.01 7.10
CA ASP A 223 -9.46 -5.41 5.84
C ASP A 223 -9.62 -6.92 5.76
N TRP A 224 -8.57 -7.68 6.10
CA TRP A 224 -8.62 -9.15 6.15
C TRP A 224 -9.78 -9.66 6.98
N ASN A 225 -9.93 -9.15 8.21
CA ASN A 225 -11.03 -9.56 9.09
C ASN A 225 -12.40 -9.14 8.54
N LYS A 226 -12.52 -7.95 7.96
CA LYS A 226 -13.76 -7.44 7.36
C LYS A 226 -14.22 -8.33 6.21
N PHE A 227 -13.31 -8.76 5.33
CA PHE A 227 -13.66 -9.68 4.22
C PHE A 227 -13.89 -11.11 4.67
N ASN A 228 -13.21 -11.54 5.73
CA ASN A 228 -13.41 -12.87 6.32
C ASN A 228 -14.65 -12.96 7.24
N GLY A 229 -15.40 -11.86 7.41
CA GLY A 229 -16.61 -11.81 8.22
C GLY A 229 -16.38 -11.74 9.74
N SER A 230 -15.15 -11.50 10.20
CA SER A 230 -14.81 -11.37 11.61
C SER A 230 -15.05 -9.94 12.11
N ALA A 231 -15.99 -9.77 13.03
CA ALA A 231 -16.29 -8.48 13.66
C ALA A 231 -15.33 -8.14 14.83
N GLN A 232 -14.34 -8.99 15.14
CA GLN A 232 -13.51 -8.87 16.34
C GLN A 232 -12.15 -8.19 16.09
N ALA A 233 -11.86 -7.71 14.89
CA ALA A 233 -10.60 -7.04 14.56
C ALA A 233 -10.23 -5.96 15.57
N ASN A 234 -11.16 -5.07 15.89
CA ASN A 234 -10.93 -3.96 16.83
C ASN A 234 -10.53 -4.42 18.24
N LYS A 235 -11.02 -5.58 18.69
CA LYS A 235 -10.67 -6.14 20.01
C LYS A 235 -9.26 -6.73 20.04
N LYS A 236 -8.81 -7.26 18.91
CA LYS A 236 -7.49 -7.90 18.74
C LYS A 236 -6.41 -6.90 18.32
N MET A 237 -6.79 -5.70 17.88
CA MET A 237 -5.89 -4.64 17.43
C MET A 237 -4.81 -4.24 18.45
N PRO A 238 -5.10 -4.05 19.75
CA PRO A 238 -4.07 -3.67 20.72
C PRO A 238 -2.97 -4.73 20.84
N LYS A 239 -3.33 -6.02 20.75
CA LYS A 239 -2.37 -7.12 20.78
C LYS A 239 -1.51 -7.17 19.52
N LEU A 240 -2.10 -6.91 18.34
CA LEU A 240 -1.32 -6.78 17.10
C LEU A 240 -0.33 -5.61 17.21
N ASP A 241 -0.76 -4.48 17.76
CA ASP A 241 0.09 -3.31 17.93
C ASP A 241 1.29 -3.59 18.84
N GLU A 242 1.07 -4.26 19.97
CA GLU A 242 2.13 -4.72 20.86
C GLU A 242 3.12 -5.65 20.15
N MET A 243 2.61 -6.63 19.39
CA MET A 243 3.43 -7.54 18.58
C MET A 243 4.22 -6.78 17.48
N LEU A 244 3.66 -5.69 16.95
CA LEU A 244 4.31 -4.90 15.91
C LEU A 244 5.42 -3.98 16.43
N HIS A 245 5.42 -3.65 17.71
CA HIS A 245 6.49 -2.89 18.38
C HIS A 245 7.57 -3.78 18.99
N ASN A 246 7.28 -5.06 19.23
CA ASN A 246 8.24 -6.00 19.79
C ASN A 246 9.26 -6.48 18.73
N PRO A 247 10.57 -6.19 18.89
CA PRO A 247 11.60 -6.60 17.93
C PRO A 247 11.84 -8.11 17.87
N GLU A 248 11.46 -8.87 18.90
CA GLU A 248 11.61 -10.33 18.96
C GLU A 248 10.54 -11.07 18.15
N VAL A 249 9.41 -10.41 17.86
CA VAL A 249 8.30 -11.01 17.11
C VAL A 249 8.69 -11.14 15.65
N ASN A 250 8.60 -12.37 15.13
CA ASN A 250 8.93 -12.68 13.75
C ASN A 250 7.73 -12.57 12.80
N LYS A 251 8.02 -12.55 11.49
CA LYS A 251 6.99 -12.46 10.44
C LYS A 251 5.93 -13.56 10.57
N SER A 252 6.36 -14.80 10.86
CA SER A 252 5.47 -15.96 10.87
C SER A 252 4.42 -15.88 11.99
N GLU A 253 4.78 -15.30 13.12
CA GLU A 253 3.86 -15.06 14.24
C GLU A 253 2.79 -14.03 13.88
N ILE A 254 3.18 -12.94 13.21
CA ILE A 254 2.23 -11.93 12.72
C ILE A 254 1.30 -12.54 11.67
N VAL A 255 1.82 -13.29 10.70
CA VAL A 255 0.99 -13.97 9.67
C VAL A 255 -0.03 -14.88 10.33
N LYS A 256 0.40 -15.74 11.26
CA LYS A 256 -0.49 -16.65 11.99
C LYS A 256 -1.54 -15.87 12.79
N PHE A 257 -1.14 -14.78 13.44
CA PHE A 257 -2.07 -13.94 14.19
C PHE A 257 -3.15 -13.33 13.30
N ILE A 258 -2.78 -12.78 12.14
CA ILE A 258 -3.74 -12.18 11.19
C ILE A 258 -4.71 -13.23 10.65
N ILE A 259 -4.19 -14.39 10.21
CA ILE A 259 -5.03 -15.45 9.61
C ILE A 259 -5.97 -16.09 10.64
N ALA A 260 -5.52 -16.26 11.89
CA ALA A 260 -6.32 -16.88 12.96
C ALA A 260 -7.32 -15.91 13.62
N SER A 261 -7.31 -14.63 13.25
CA SER A 261 -8.14 -13.60 13.87
C SER A 261 -9.52 -13.49 13.26
#